data_AF-A0A8J8EQV3-F1
#
_entry.id   AF-A0A8J8EQV3-F1
#
_cell.length_a   1.000
_cell.length_b   1.000
_cell.length_c   1.000
_cell.angle_alpha   90.00
_cell.angle_beta   90.00
_cell.angle_gamma   90.00
#
_symmetry.space_group_name_H-M   'P 1'
#
loop_
_entity.id
_entity.type
_entity.pdbx_description
1 polymer ?
#
loop_
_entity_poly.entity_id
_entity_poly.type
_entity_poly.pdbx_seq_one_letter_code
_entity_poly.pdbx_strand_id
1 'polypeptide(L)'
;MILRKGLALLMGVLIVLSSTLTVHAAQVSMNLVILVSDNEADMAVAKNVAEILGAQVVVSPWGTYDPAASAEILTINPDRVIIIGGPVAIPEEYPKDLESFGIPYERWYGETRYETNLAVIKMLKEEFREAFGEIKYAIIVNGRDAIAIEAYSTGLLSKFFSDWSDGKSILILTDVGKADETIQALDELNSLVEVKYAATYSKTINSKPMFPLNDDLIDSYLKKRFGSDYYPPMSMLAPHSTAVYQLLVDVQNKTNRAEKLLDGLQIPDARKKLDEARKFMTLAWAQYNEGNYAMAYELAMKANFDADFVISRSYSEINTIYQGSAKLQMTGEILQLEIMVNVLQKKGYDVTEIKALIEQAKEALNKGDYTTLLNELIPRIKTEIAQLTLGRPIPRVPGGKDRGRP
;
A
#
# COMPACT_ATOMS: atom_id res chain seq x y z
N MET A 1 -73.40 8.51 57.65
CA MET A 1 -73.58 7.05 57.55
C MET A 1 -73.92 6.74 56.10
N ILE A 2 -73.02 6.04 55.39
CA ILE A 2 -73.25 5.27 54.13
C ILE A 2 -73.54 6.14 52.87
N LEU A 3 -72.64 6.37 51.89
CA LEU A 3 -71.74 5.53 51.08
C LEU A 3 -72.45 4.78 49.92
N ARG A 4 -71.79 4.74 48.74
CA ARG A 4 -71.90 3.79 47.58
C ARG A 4 -72.98 4.11 46.53
N LYS A 5 -72.80 4.00 45.19
CA LYS A 5 -71.85 3.44 44.19
C LYS A 5 -72.31 4.04 42.82
N GLY A 6 -71.56 4.21 41.75
CA GLY A 6 -70.22 3.78 41.37
C GLY A 6 -69.84 4.31 39.96
N LEU A 7 -68.66 3.86 39.50
CA LEU A 7 -68.00 4.11 38.20
C LEU A 7 -67.09 5.36 38.12
N ALA A 8 -65.99 5.33 38.86
CA ALA A 8 -64.74 5.98 38.47
C ALA A 8 -63.66 4.89 38.46
N LEU A 9 -63.26 4.45 37.27
CA LEU A 9 -62.20 3.46 37.07
C LEU A 9 -61.07 4.15 36.28
N LEU A 10 -59.91 4.24 36.93
CA LEU A 10 -58.57 4.39 36.33
C LEU A 10 -58.23 5.73 35.64
N MET A 11 -58.02 6.78 36.44
CA MET A 11 -56.90 7.71 36.21
C MET A 11 -55.65 7.08 36.85
N GLY A 12 -54.91 6.33 36.05
CA GLY A 12 -53.62 5.76 36.41
C GLY A 12 -52.61 6.04 35.30
N VAL A 13 -51.71 6.98 35.57
CA VAL A 13 -50.32 7.06 35.09
C VAL A 13 -50.06 6.41 33.72
N LEU A 14 -50.16 7.22 32.66
CA LEU A 14 -49.63 6.89 31.34
C LEU A 14 -48.40 7.76 31.06
N ILE A 15 -47.40 7.60 31.92
CA ILE A 15 -46.00 7.88 31.61
C ILE A 15 -45.35 6.51 31.63
N VAL A 16 -44.84 6.07 30.47
CA VAL A 16 -43.73 5.12 30.22
C VAL A 16 -43.93 4.54 28.82
N LEU A 17 -42.86 4.57 28.02
CA LEU A 17 -42.68 3.99 26.67
C LEU A 17 -43.11 4.83 25.46
N SER A 18 -42.57 6.04 25.34
CA SER A 18 -42.08 6.48 24.03
C SER A 18 -40.59 6.13 23.98
N SER A 19 -40.30 4.90 23.58
CA SER A 19 -38.96 4.46 23.24
C SER A 19 -38.33 5.44 22.25
N THR A 20 -37.16 5.94 22.63
CA THR A 20 -36.20 6.54 21.71
C THR A 20 -35.94 5.54 20.59
N LEU A 21 -36.57 5.75 19.43
CA LEU A 21 -36.07 5.20 18.18
C LEU A 21 -34.75 5.90 17.92
N THR A 22 -33.67 5.37 18.48
CA THR A 22 -32.33 5.60 17.95
C THR A 22 -32.36 5.06 16.53
N VAL A 23 -32.51 5.96 15.56
CA VAL A 23 -32.11 5.68 14.20
C VAL A 23 -30.60 5.46 14.26
N HIS A 24 -30.18 4.21 14.47
CA HIS A 24 -28.88 3.78 13.99
C HIS A 24 -28.97 3.97 12.48
N ALA A 25 -28.53 5.11 11.98
CA ALA A 25 -28.11 5.19 10.61
C ALA A 25 -27.10 4.07 10.46
N ALA A 26 -27.46 3.01 9.74
CA ALA A 26 -26.51 2.00 9.35
C ALA A 26 -25.40 2.77 8.65
N GLN A 27 -24.26 2.91 9.31
CA GLN A 27 -23.08 3.53 8.73
C GLN A 27 -22.78 2.68 7.51
N VAL A 28 -23.08 3.23 6.32
CA VAL A 28 -22.77 2.54 5.08
C VAL A 28 -21.26 2.44 5.06
N SER A 29 -20.74 1.25 5.38
CA SER A 29 -19.32 0.97 5.35
C SER A 29 -18.86 1.14 3.92
N MET A 30 -18.07 2.17 3.63
CA MET A 30 -17.47 2.33 2.31
C MET A 30 -16.53 1.15 2.06
N ASN A 31 -16.68 0.51 0.90
CA ASN A 31 -15.75 -0.53 0.46
C ASN A 31 -14.48 0.13 -0.09
N LEU A 32 -13.49 0.31 0.78
CA LEU A 32 -12.21 0.91 0.44
C LEU A 32 -11.20 -0.15 0.02
N VAL A 33 -10.44 0.16 -1.03
CA VAL A 33 -9.25 -0.59 -1.42
C VAL A 33 -8.04 0.32 -1.33
N ILE A 34 -6.94 -0.18 -0.77
CA ILE A 34 -5.64 0.47 -0.81
C ILE A 34 -4.78 -0.27 -1.85
N LEU A 35 -4.39 0.41 -2.92
CA LEU A 35 -3.41 -0.06 -3.88
C LEU A 35 -2.02 0.40 -3.45
N VAL A 36 -1.09 -0.54 -3.32
CA VAL A 36 0.29 -0.29 -2.94
C VAL A 36 1.25 -1.22 -3.69
N SER A 37 2.54 -0.92 -3.65
CA SER A 37 3.57 -1.75 -4.27
C SER A 37 4.09 -2.79 -3.27
N ASP A 38 4.84 -3.77 -3.76
CA ASP A 38 5.60 -4.74 -2.96
C ASP A 38 6.84 -4.12 -2.26
N ASN A 39 6.99 -2.78 -2.27
CA ASN A 39 7.97 -2.09 -1.46
C ASN A 39 7.66 -2.25 0.03
N GLU A 40 8.67 -2.63 0.81
CA GLU A 40 8.51 -3.05 2.19
C GLU A 40 7.95 -1.93 3.07
N ALA A 41 8.44 -0.70 2.88
CA ALA A 41 8.05 0.46 3.68
C ALA A 41 6.63 0.94 3.34
N ASP A 42 6.36 1.18 2.05
CA ASP A 42 5.04 1.64 1.61
C ASP A 42 3.96 0.58 1.87
N MET A 43 4.26 -0.70 1.66
CA MET A 43 3.33 -1.81 1.95
C MET A 43 2.99 -1.89 3.44
N ALA A 44 3.97 -1.69 4.33
CA ALA A 44 3.72 -1.70 5.77
C ALA A 44 2.84 -0.52 6.20
N VAL A 45 3.09 0.68 5.65
CA VAL A 45 2.23 1.86 5.85
C VAL A 45 0.81 1.58 5.33
N ALA A 46 0.68 1.00 4.14
CA ALA A 46 -0.63 0.65 3.57
C ALA A 46 -1.38 -0.40 4.39
N LYS A 47 -0.72 -1.46 4.85
CA LYS A 47 -1.33 -2.48 5.72
C LYS A 47 -1.79 -1.88 7.05
N ASN A 48 -0.98 -1.01 7.65
CA ASN A 48 -1.35 -0.33 8.89
C ASN A 48 -2.60 0.54 8.71
N VAL A 49 -2.64 1.36 7.65
CA VAL A 49 -3.81 2.19 7.35
C VAL A 49 -5.02 1.35 7.01
N ALA A 50 -4.85 0.26 6.26
CA ALA A 50 -5.92 -0.66 5.93
C ALA A 50 -6.53 -1.28 7.20
N GLU A 51 -5.72 -1.66 8.19
CA GLU A 51 -6.21 -2.13 9.49
C GLU A 51 -6.98 -1.03 10.25
N ILE A 52 -6.48 0.21 10.23
CA ILE A 52 -7.16 1.35 10.87
C ILE A 52 -8.53 1.62 10.24
N LEU A 53 -8.63 1.54 8.91
CA LEU A 53 -9.82 1.87 8.12
C LEU A 53 -10.75 0.68 7.84
N GLY A 54 -10.32 -0.55 8.09
CA GLY A 54 -11.02 -1.76 7.63
C GLY A 54 -11.02 -1.93 6.11
N ALA A 55 -9.98 -1.43 5.42
CA ALA A 55 -9.85 -1.49 3.96
C ALA A 55 -9.18 -2.80 3.50
N GLN A 56 -9.42 -3.18 2.25
CA GLN A 56 -8.68 -4.27 1.60
C GLN A 56 -7.39 -3.75 0.96
N VAL A 57 -6.31 -4.54 0.97
CA VAL A 57 -5.03 -4.18 0.33
C VAL A 57 -4.85 -4.98 -0.95
N VAL A 58 -4.60 -4.29 -2.07
CA VAL A 58 -4.13 -4.89 -3.32
C VAL A 58 -2.67 -4.49 -3.51
N VAL A 59 -1.81 -5.50 -3.67
CA VAL A 59 -0.37 -5.31 -3.83
C VAL A 59 0.00 -5.52 -5.30
N SER A 60 0.83 -4.62 -5.82
CA SER A 60 1.41 -4.69 -7.15
C SER A 60 2.94 -4.79 -7.10
N PRO A 61 3.61 -5.31 -8.14
CA PRO A 61 5.04 -5.21 -8.29
C PRO A 61 5.55 -3.75 -8.24
N TRP A 62 6.54 -3.44 -7.41
CA TRP A 62 7.14 -2.11 -7.37
C TRP A 62 7.72 -1.70 -8.72
N GLY A 63 7.33 -0.51 -9.16
CA GLY A 63 7.88 0.18 -10.32
C GLY A 63 7.51 -0.40 -11.67
N THR A 64 6.58 -1.34 -11.73
CA THR A 64 6.05 -1.89 -12.98
C THR A 64 4.56 -2.07 -12.91
N TYR A 65 3.87 -1.86 -14.04
CA TYR A 65 2.44 -2.11 -14.12
C TYR A 65 2.14 -3.60 -14.32
N ASP A 66 1.26 -4.12 -13.48
CA ASP A 66 0.66 -5.45 -13.55
C ASP A 66 -0.87 -5.33 -13.70
N PRO A 67 -1.44 -5.63 -14.89
CA PRO A 67 -2.88 -5.58 -15.13
C PRO A 67 -3.68 -6.53 -14.23
N ALA A 68 -3.04 -7.57 -13.67
CA ALA A 68 -3.73 -8.48 -12.76
C ALA A 68 -4.18 -7.78 -11.47
N ALA A 69 -3.41 -6.80 -10.98
CA ALA A 69 -3.79 -6.00 -9.82
C ALA A 69 -5.00 -5.10 -10.11
N SER A 70 -5.07 -4.49 -11.31
CA SER A 70 -6.27 -3.75 -11.74
C SER A 70 -7.49 -4.66 -11.82
N ALA A 71 -7.35 -5.86 -12.38
CA ALA A 71 -8.45 -6.83 -12.42
C ALA A 71 -8.89 -7.27 -11.02
N GLU A 72 -7.96 -7.45 -10.08
CA GLU A 72 -8.29 -7.74 -8.67
C GLU A 72 -9.15 -6.64 -8.07
N ILE A 73 -8.76 -5.37 -8.24
CA ILE A 73 -9.51 -4.20 -7.80
C ILE A 73 -10.92 -4.21 -8.39
N LEU A 74 -11.06 -4.48 -9.69
CA LEU A 74 -12.37 -4.57 -10.34
C LEU A 74 -13.25 -5.65 -9.71
N THR A 75 -12.68 -6.80 -9.34
CA THR A 75 -13.43 -7.90 -8.71
C THR A 75 -13.87 -7.59 -7.28
N ILE A 76 -13.13 -6.72 -6.58
CA ILE A 76 -13.50 -6.23 -5.25
C ILE A 76 -14.68 -5.24 -5.33
N ASN A 77 -14.84 -4.55 -6.47
CA ASN A 77 -15.85 -3.51 -6.70
C ASN A 77 -15.85 -2.42 -5.59
N PRO A 78 -14.74 -1.69 -5.42
CA PRO A 78 -14.65 -0.68 -4.39
C PRO A 78 -15.47 0.57 -4.69
N ASP A 79 -15.84 1.27 -3.63
CA ASP A 79 -16.41 2.62 -3.71
C ASP A 79 -15.33 3.65 -4.02
N ARG A 80 -14.10 3.41 -3.52
CA ARG A 80 -12.92 4.25 -3.76
C ARG A 80 -11.63 3.45 -3.61
N VAL A 81 -10.63 3.79 -4.41
CA VAL A 81 -9.26 3.31 -4.26
C VAL A 81 -8.36 4.40 -3.68
N ILE A 82 -7.55 4.06 -2.67
CA ILE A 82 -6.45 4.91 -2.19
C ILE A 82 -5.14 4.31 -2.70
N ILE A 83 -4.38 5.06 -3.47
CA ILE A 83 -3.06 4.65 -3.94
C ILE A 83 -2.01 5.19 -2.96
N ILE A 84 -1.20 4.30 -2.37
CA ILE A 84 -0.08 4.69 -1.51
C ILE A 84 1.23 4.45 -2.27
N GLY A 85 2.00 5.52 -2.44
CA GLY A 85 3.25 5.51 -3.18
C GLY A 85 3.21 6.36 -4.45
N GLY A 86 4.35 6.96 -4.79
CA GLY A 86 4.49 7.86 -5.93
C GLY A 86 4.46 7.13 -7.29
N PRO A 87 4.46 7.88 -8.41
CA PRO A 87 4.40 7.33 -9.77
C PRO A 87 5.54 6.37 -10.12
N VAL A 88 6.69 6.50 -9.46
CA VAL A 88 7.83 5.59 -9.63
C VAL A 88 7.55 4.22 -9.00
N ALA A 89 6.82 4.17 -7.89
CA ALA A 89 6.49 2.93 -7.19
C ALA A 89 5.21 2.28 -7.75
N ILE A 90 4.22 3.12 -8.07
CA ILE A 90 2.92 2.74 -8.65
C ILE A 90 2.71 3.55 -9.94
N PRO A 91 3.03 2.97 -11.11
CA PRO A 91 2.95 3.64 -12.40
C PRO A 91 1.57 4.21 -12.74
N GLU A 92 1.55 5.22 -13.62
CA GLU A 92 0.34 5.97 -14.03
C GLU A 92 -0.70 5.15 -14.80
N GLU A 93 -0.32 3.97 -15.26
CA GLU A 93 -1.20 2.97 -15.85
C GLU A 93 -2.30 2.54 -14.86
N TYR A 94 -2.01 2.48 -13.55
CA TYR A 94 -3.02 2.15 -12.53
C TYR A 94 -4.12 3.23 -12.39
N PRO A 95 -3.79 4.52 -12.13
CA PRO A 95 -4.77 5.60 -12.21
C PRO A 95 -5.60 5.61 -13.49
N LYS A 96 -4.96 5.45 -14.66
CA LYS A 96 -5.65 5.44 -15.96
C LYS A 96 -6.69 4.33 -16.06
N ASP A 97 -6.38 3.14 -15.54
CA ASP A 97 -7.37 2.07 -15.46
C ASP A 97 -8.55 2.47 -14.59
N LEU A 98 -8.28 2.95 -13.37
CA LEU A 98 -9.33 3.35 -12.42
C LEU A 98 -10.25 4.40 -13.02
N GLU A 99 -9.71 5.42 -13.69
CA GLU A 99 -10.49 6.41 -14.44
C GLU A 99 -11.32 5.77 -15.54
N SER A 100 -10.69 4.92 -16.36
CA SER A 100 -11.36 4.27 -17.50
C SER A 100 -12.49 3.33 -17.08
N PHE A 101 -12.41 2.74 -15.88
CA PHE A 101 -13.44 1.87 -15.32
C PHE A 101 -14.44 2.60 -14.41
N GLY A 102 -14.27 3.90 -14.21
CA GLY A 102 -15.24 4.65 -13.44
C GLY A 102 -15.02 4.69 -11.94
N ILE A 103 -13.85 4.25 -11.45
CA ILE A 103 -13.56 4.04 -10.04
C ILE A 103 -12.89 5.30 -9.47
N PRO A 104 -13.51 5.99 -8.48
CA PRO A 104 -12.89 7.11 -7.81
C PRO A 104 -11.60 6.68 -7.13
N TYR A 105 -10.55 7.48 -7.26
CA TYR A 105 -9.30 7.22 -6.58
C TYR A 105 -8.63 8.48 -6.06
N GLU A 106 -7.71 8.28 -5.12
CA GLU A 106 -6.82 9.32 -4.65
C GLU A 106 -5.43 8.74 -4.42
N ARG A 107 -4.38 9.51 -4.73
CA ARG A 107 -2.99 9.11 -4.47
C ARG A 107 -2.39 9.88 -3.30
N TRP A 108 -1.91 9.17 -2.29
CA TRP A 108 -1.20 9.70 -1.12
C TRP A 108 0.29 9.33 -1.22
N TYR A 109 1.14 10.33 -1.44
CA TYR A 109 2.58 10.09 -1.65
C TYR A 109 3.46 11.30 -1.38
N GLY A 110 4.76 11.06 -1.23
CA GLY A 110 5.83 12.05 -1.33
C GLY A 110 7.00 11.54 -2.17
N GLU A 111 8.09 12.31 -2.25
CA GLU A 111 9.27 11.92 -3.06
C GLU A 111 10.03 10.74 -2.45
N THR A 112 9.95 10.61 -1.13
CA THR A 112 10.63 9.57 -0.36
C THR A 112 9.63 8.79 0.50
N ARG A 113 9.99 7.57 0.92
CA ARG A 113 9.16 6.74 1.82
C ARG A 113 8.76 7.45 3.12
N TYR A 114 9.59 8.37 3.61
CA TYR A 114 9.32 9.18 4.80
C TYR A 114 8.26 10.24 4.54
N GLU A 115 8.33 10.91 3.38
CA GLU A 115 7.33 11.87 2.96
C GLU A 115 6.00 11.19 2.59
N THR A 116 6.04 10.00 1.99
CA THR A 116 4.84 9.16 1.80
C THR A 116 4.21 8.80 3.13
N ASN A 117 4.99 8.34 4.11
CA ASN A 117 4.48 8.04 5.46
C ASN A 117 3.85 9.29 6.13
N LEU A 118 4.50 10.45 6.03
CA LEU A 118 3.94 11.72 6.52
C LEU A 118 2.65 12.13 5.79
N ALA A 119 2.62 12.03 4.46
CA ALA A 119 1.46 12.35 3.64
C ALA A 119 0.27 11.46 4.02
N VAL A 120 0.49 10.16 4.16
CA VAL A 120 -0.51 9.20 4.59
C VAL A 120 -1.08 9.57 5.96
N ILE A 121 -0.25 9.92 6.95
CA ILE A 121 -0.70 10.33 8.28
C ILE A 121 -1.57 11.60 8.21
N LYS A 122 -1.14 12.60 7.42
CA LYS A 122 -1.91 13.84 7.21
C LYS A 122 -3.26 13.57 6.55
N MET A 123 -3.29 12.74 5.51
CA MET A 123 -4.51 12.39 4.79
C MET A 123 -5.46 11.55 5.64
N LEU A 124 -4.94 10.63 6.46
CA LEU A 124 -5.74 9.87 7.41
C LEU A 124 -6.44 10.79 8.42
N LYS A 125 -5.72 11.80 8.93
CA LYS A 125 -6.29 12.83 9.81
C LYS A 125 -7.36 13.66 9.12
N GLU A 126 -7.14 14.06 7.87
CA GLU A 126 -8.05 14.92 7.12
C GLU A 126 -9.35 14.20 6.74
N GLU A 127 -9.23 12.99 6.16
CA GLU A 127 -10.37 12.29 5.56
C GLU A 127 -11.06 11.31 6.52
N PHE A 128 -10.35 10.79 7.52
CA PHE A 128 -10.84 9.72 8.40
C PHE A 128 -10.68 10.08 9.89
N ARG A 129 -11.17 11.27 10.28
CA ARG A 129 -11.00 11.86 11.62
C ARG A 129 -11.40 10.95 12.78
N GLU A 130 -12.47 10.18 12.64
CA GLU A 130 -12.94 9.25 13.68
C GLU A 130 -11.92 8.12 13.89
N ALA A 131 -11.56 7.40 12.82
CA ALA A 131 -10.56 6.33 12.87
C ALA A 131 -9.18 6.87 13.30
N PHE A 132 -8.82 8.09 12.89
CA PHE A 132 -7.58 8.74 13.32
C PHE A 132 -7.56 9.02 14.83
N GLY A 133 -8.71 9.37 15.43
CA GLY A 133 -8.84 9.63 16.87
C GLY A 133 -8.62 8.39 17.76
N GLU A 134 -8.78 7.19 17.20
CA GLU A 134 -8.49 5.92 17.85
C GLU A 134 -6.99 5.62 17.96
N ILE A 135 -6.13 6.35 17.25
CA ILE A 135 -4.68 6.13 17.29
C ILE A 135 -4.13 6.66 18.61
N LYS A 136 -3.58 5.75 19.42
CA LYS A 136 -2.98 6.05 20.75
C LYS A 136 -1.51 5.70 20.82
N TYR A 137 -1.00 4.85 19.93
CA TYR A 137 0.37 4.36 19.97
C TYR A 137 1.09 4.67 18.66
N ALA A 138 2.35 5.07 18.73
CA ALA A 138 3.22 5.20 17.56
C ALA A 138 4.43 4.28 17.70
N ILE A 139 4.80 3.59 16.62
CA ILE A 139 6.05 2.85 16.54
C ILE A 139 6.91 3.49 15.47
N ILE A 140 8.08 3.98 15.89
CA ILE A 140 9.09 4.57 15.01
C ILE A 140 10.08 3.48 14.60
N VAL A 141 10.25 3.31 13.29
CA VAL A 141 11.15 2.32 12.69
C VAL A 141 12.00 2.99 11.63
N ASN A 142 13.26 2.55 11.47
CA ASN A 142 14.03 3.03 10.33
C ASN A 142 13.40 2.52 9.02
N GLY A 143 13.13 3.41 8.07
CA GLY A 143 12.46 3.09 6.81
C GLY A 143 13.19 2.09 5.91
N ARG A 144 14.45 1.75 6.20
CA ARG A 144 15.27 0.74 5.50
C ARG A 144 15.39 -0.57 6.28
N ASP A 145 14.88 -0.63 7.51
CA ASP A 145 14.96 -1.82 8.35
C ASP A 145 13.79 -2.77 8.05
N ALA A 146 13.89 -3.54 6.96
CA ALA A 146 12.87 -4.47 6.50
C ALA A 146 12.38 -5.44 7.59
N ILE A 147 13.27 -5.93 8.46
CA ILE A 147 12.89 -6.83 9.57
C ILE A 147 12.02 -6.11 10.61
N ALA A 148 12.38 -4.88 10.98
CA ALA A 148 11.58 -4.12 11.94
C ALA A 148 10.24 -3.67 11.35
N ILE A 149 10.21 -3.33 10.06
CA ILE A 149 9.00 -3.02 9.30
C ILE A 149 8.08 -4.25 9.19
N GLU A 150 8.63 -5.43 8.92
CA GLU A 150 7.88 -6.69 8.87
C GLU A 150 7.35 -7.09 10.25
N ALA A 151 8.16 -6.91 11.30
CA ALA A 151 7.73 -7.18 12.67
C ALA A 151 6.53 -6.29 13.08
N TYR A 152 6.50 -5.04 12.61
CA TYR A 152 5.31 -4.19 12.75
C TYR A 152 4.12 -4.78 11.98
N SER A 153 4.31 -5.06 10.69
CA SER A 153 3.25 -5.47 9.76
C SER A 153 2.59 -6.82 10.11
N THR A 154 3.31 -7.70 10.79
CA THR A 154 2.83 -9.03 11.21
C THR A 154 2.18 -9.02 12.60
N GLY A 155 2.09 -7.85 13.24
CA GLY A 155 1.65 -7.72 14.63
C GLY A 155 2.60 -8.41 15.62
N LEU A 156 3.84 -8.72 15.21
CA LEU A 156 4.83 -9.29 16.13
C LEU A 156 5.15 -8.27 17.23
N LEU A 157 5.29 -7.00 16.86
CA LEU A 157 5.51 -5.94 17.83
C LEU A 157 4.34 -5.85 18.83
N SER A 158 3.08 -5.85 18.36
CA SER A 158 1.90 -5.78 19.24
C SER A 158 1.85 -6.90 20.29
N LYS A 159 2.31 -8.11 19.96
CA LYS A 159 2.37 -9.26 20.88
C LYS A 159 3.45 -9.15 21.97
N PHE A 160 4.49 -8.34 21.76
CA PHE A 160 5.53 -8.07 22.76
C PHE A 160 5.14 -6.94 23.73
N PHE A 161 3.96 -6.33 23.57
CA PHE A 161 3.52 -5.19 24.36
C PHE A 161 2.36 -5.55 25.29
N SER A 162 2.57 -5.40 26.60
CA SER A 162 1.64 -5.83 27.65
C SER A 162 0.39 -4.97 27.83
N ASP A 163 0.32 -3.77 27.24
CA ASP A 163 -0.69 -2.75 27.61
C ASP A 163 -1.57 -2.24 26.46
N TRP A 164 -1.54 -2.86 25.28
CA TRP A 164 -2.39 -2.48 24.12
C TRP A 164 -3.85 -2.89 24.32
N SER A 165 -4.51 -2.35 25.34
CA SER A 165 -5.89 -2.71 25.68
C SER A 165 -6.93 -1.71 25.16
N ASP A 166 -6.51 -0.48 24.84
CA ASP A 166 -7.41 0.57 24.35
C ASP A 166 -6.68 1.49 23.35
N GLY A 167 -7.00 1.36 22.05
CA GLY A 167 -6.48 2.20 20.96
C GLY A 167 -5.67 1.48 19.88
N LYS A 168 -5.59 2.11 18.70
CA LYS A 168 -4.83 1.64 17.53
C LYS A 168 -3.41 2.18 17.53
N SER A 169 -2.52 1.48 16.81
CA SER A 169 -1.14 1.92 16.59
C SER A 169 -0.93 2.44 15.17
N ILE A 170 0.05 3.33 15.01
CA ILE A 170 0.49 3.82 13.70
C ILE A 170 2.01 3.65 13.52
N LEU A 171 2.42 3.26 12.32
CA LEU A 171 3.82 3.18 11.92
C LEU A 171 4.33 4.55 11.49
N ILE A 172 5.47 4.96 12.05
CA ILE A 172 6.20 6.17 11.64
C ILE A 172 7.60 5.76 11.17
N LEU A 173 8.00 6.25 10.00
CA LEU A 173 9.30 5.94 9.43
C LEU A 173 10.31 7.05 9.74
N THR A 174 11.53 6.66 10.14
CA THR A 174 12.69 7.57 10.33
C THR A 174 13.89 7.12 9.50
N ASP A 175 14.84 8.01 9.25
CA ASP A 175 16.19 7.70 8.76
C ASP A 175 17.10 8.92 8.92
N VAL A 176 18.40 8.75 8.61
CA VAL A 176 19.39 9.84 8.67
C VAL A 176 18.92 11.01 7.82
N GLY A 177 18.83 12.18 8.45
CA GLY A 177 18.35 13.40 7.79
C GLY A 177 16.84 13.46 7.58
N LYS A 178 16.06 12.55 8.19
CA LYS A 178 14.59 12.48 8.06
C LYS A 178 13.85 12.66 9.39
N ALA A 179 14.53 13.25 10.38
CA ALA A 179 13.95 13.55 11.69
C ALA A 179 12.84 14.60 11.60
N ASP A 180 12.94 15.56 10.67
CA ASP A 180 11.93 16.61 10.50
C ASP A 180 10.60 16.04 10.00
N GLU A 181 10.61 15.13 9.02
CA GLU A 181 9.42 14.43 8.55
C GLU A 181 8.84 13.53 9.67
N THR A 182 9.71 12.88 10.44
CA THR A 182 9.31 12.05 11.60
C THR A 182 8.60 12.88 12.67
N ILE A 183 9.17 14.05 13.02
CA ILE A 183 8.60 14.96 14.03
C ILE A 183 7.28 15.55 13.52
N GLN A 184 7.20 15.95 12.26
CA GLN A 184 5.94 16.41 11.67
C GLN A 184 4.86 15.33 11.72
N ALA A 185 5.20 14.06 11.46
CA ALA A 185 4.25 12.95 11.57
C ALA A 185 3.75 12.79 13.00
N LEU A 186 4.65 12.89 13.99
CA LEU A 186 4.27 12.88 15.40
C LEU A 186 3.36 14.06 15.75
N ASP A 187 3.65 15.28 15.28
CA ASP A 187 2.85 16.48 15.53
C ASP A 187 1.40 16.35 15.05
N GLU A 188 1.14 15.57 13.99
CA GLU A 188 -0.24 15.35 13.53
C GLU A 188 -1.07 14.54 14.54
N LEU A 189 -0.43 13.69 15.35
CA LEU A 189 -1.03 12.66 16.19
C LEU A 189 -1.29 13.13 17.63
N ASN A 190 -2.18 14.10 17.83
CA ASN A 190 -2.39 14.74 19.14
C ASN A 190 -2.82 13.82 20.30
N SER A 191 -3.35 12.63 20.01
CA SER A 191 -3.89 11.70 21.02
C SER A 191 -2.93 10.58 21.44
N LEU A 192 -1.65 10.66 21.05
CA LEU A 192 -0.66 9.65 21.44
C LEU A 192 -0.50 9.59 22.96
N VAL A 193 -0.49 8.36 23.45
CA VAL A 193 -0.21 7.97 24.84
C VAL A 193 1.23 7.49 24.96
N GLU A 194 1.72 6.78 23.95
CA GLU A 194 3.07 6.21 23.97
C GLU A 194 3.68 6.15 22.57
N VAL A 195 4.98 6.41 22.50
CA VAL A 195 5.84 6.25 21.33
C VAL A 195 6.93 5.24 21.65
N LYS A 196 7.14 4.28 20.75
CA LYS A 196 8.21 3.27 20.87
C LYS A 196 9.12 3.32 19.67
N TYR A 197 10.34 2.87 19.84
CA TYR A 197 11.21 2.51 18.73
C TYR A 197 11.21 1.01 18.52
N ALA A 198 11.40 0.58 17.27
CA ALA A 198 11.83 -0.78 16.95
C ALA A 198 13.01 -0.74 15.98
N ALA A 199 14.03 -1.56 16.26
CA ALA A 199 15.22 -1.64 15.43
C ALA A 199 15.84 -3.04 15.47
N THR A 200 16.47 -3.40 14.36
CA THR A 200 17.23 -4.64 14.21
C THR A 200 18.68 -4.45 14.62
N TYR A 201 19.19 -5.38 15.43
CA TYR A 201 20.55 -5.39 15.96
C TYR A 201 21.31 -6.64 15.55
N SER A 202 22.62 -6.51 15.35
CA SER A 202 23.51 -7.61 14.99
C SER A 202 23.93 -8.47 16.18
N LYS A 203 23.03 -8.83 17.11
CA LYS A 203 23.22 -9.74 18.28
C LYS A 203 24.49 -9.58 19.14
N THR A 204 25.33 -8.57 18.95
CA THR A 204 26.56 -8.34 19.73
C THR A 204 26.27 -7.40 20.90
N ILE A 205 26.89 -7.67 22.05
CA ILE A 205 26.52 -7.14 23.38
C ILE A 205 26.57 -5.59 23.49
N ASN A 206 27.11 -4.88 22.49
CA ASN A 206 27.22 -3.41 22.46
C ASN A 206 26.89 -2.77 21.09
N SER A 207 26.14 -3.43 20.19
CA SER A 207 25.89 -2.88 18.85
C SER A 207 24.84 -1.77 18.83
N LYS A 208 25.14 -0.68 18.10
CA LYS A 208 24.12 0.26 17.60
C LYS A 208 23.11 -0.49 16.70
N PRO A 209 21.90 0.05 16.49
CA PRO A 209 20.99 -0.43 15.45
C PRO A 209 21.71 -0.64 14.11
N MET A 210 21.37 -1.68 13.37
CA MET A 210 21.88 -1.90 12.02
C MET A 210 21.48 -0.76 11.07
N PHE A 211 20.34 -0.13 11.34
CA PHE A 211 19.88 1.09 10.68
C PHE A 211 19.61 2.19 11.72
N PRO A 212 20.19 3.40 11.55
CA PRO A 212 20.14 4.44 12.58
C PRO A 212 18.74 5.06 12.74
N LEU A 213 18.28 5.25 13.98
CA LEU A 213 16.95 5.81 14.26
C LEU A 213 16.92 7.35 14.37
N ASN A 214 18.09 7.99 14.55
CA ASN A 214 18.24 9.44 14.81
C ASN A 214 17.41 9.90 16.02
N ASP A 215 17.53 9.10 17.06
CA ASP A 215 16.86 9.26 18.35
C ASP A 215 17.18 10.60 19.01
N ASP A 216 18.39 11.17 18.90
CA ASP A 216 18.74 12.43 19.60
C ASP A 216 17.72 13.58 19.41
N LEU A 217 17.36 13.90 18.15
CA LEU A 217 16.40 14.98 17.84
C LEU A 217 14.97 14.59 18.20
N ILE A 218 14.58 13.35 17.88
CA ILE A 218 13.24 12.83 18.10
C ILE A 218 12.98 12.69 19.61
N ASP A 219 13.92 12.17 20.38
CA ASP A 219 13.86 12.04 21.85
C ASP A 219 13.78 13.39 22.52
N SER A 220 14.52 14.39 22.02
CA SER A 220 14.41 15.77 22.51
C SER A 220 13.01 16.33 22.29
N TYR A 221 12.38 16.02 21.15
CA TYR A 221 10.99 16.37 20.87
C TYR A 221 10.02 15.59 21.79
N LEU A 222 10.20 14.28 21.94
CA LEU A 222 9.35 13.42 22.77
C LEU A 222 9.40 13.83 24.25
N LYS A 223 10.57 14.19 24.77
CA LYS A 223 10.72 14.73 26.14
C LYS A 223 10.00 16.06 26.34
N LYS A 224 10.01 16.94 25.34
CA LYS A 224 9.22 18.19 25.40
C LYS A 224 7.72 17.90 25.42
N ARG A 225 7.28 16.85 24.73
CA ARG A 225 5.88 16.49 24.56
C ARG A 225 5.30 15.69 25.73
N PHE A 226 6.02 14.69 26.21
CA PHE A 226 5.58 13.74 27.23
C PHE A 226 6.19 13.99 28.62
N GLY A 227 7.16 14.90 28.73
CA GLY A 227 7.85 15.24 29.97
C GLY A 227 9.33 14.87 29.94
N SER A 228 10.17 15.56 30.72
CA SER A 228 11.63 15.41 30.69
C SER A 228 12.14 14.00 31.01
N ASP A 229 11.36 13.25 31.78
CA ASP A 229 11.67 11.89 32.21
C ASP A 229 11.11 10.83 31.25
N TYR A 230 10.54 11.25 30.12
CA TYR A 230 10.06 10.33 29.10
C TYR A 230 11.23 9.72 28.31
N TYR A 231 11.29 8.39 28.31
CA TYR A 231 12.23 7.61 27.51
C TYR A 231 11.42 6.61 26.69
N PRO A 232 11.38 6.74 25.35
CA PRO A 232 10.61 5.83 24.51
C PRO A 232 11.17 4.41 24.62
N PRO A 233 10.33 3.40 24.91
CA PRO A 233 10.77 2.01 24.95
C PRO A 233 11.38 1.57 23.60
N MET A 234 12.39 0.70 23.68
CA MET A 234 13.08 0.15 22.51
C MET A 234 12.78 -1.34 22.34
N SER A 235 12.18 -1.70 21.21
CA SER A 235 12.03 -3.08 20.76
C SER A 235 13.26 -3.51 19.97
N MET A 236 14.07 -4.38 20.58
CA MET A 236 15.29 -4.90 19.97
C MET A 236 14.99 -6.19 19.20
N LEU A 237 15.08 -6.12 17.87
CA LEU A 237 14.95 -7.27 16.97
C LEU A 237 16.33 -7.76 16.54
N ALA A 238 16.38 -8.92 15.90
CA ALA A 238 17.62 -9.41 15.31
C ALA A 238 17.35 -10.14 13.99
N PRO A 239 18.35 -10.26 13.10
CA PRO A 239 18.24 -11.07 11.89
C PRO A 239 18.33 -12.55 12.26
N HIS A 240 17.22 -13.26 12.15
CA HIS A 240 17.11 -14.70 12.39
C HIS A 240 17.02 -15.44 11.06
N SER A 241 17.32 -16.74 11.03
CA SER A 241 17.32 -17.54 9.81
C SER A 241 16.06 -17.38 8.96
N THR A 242 14.87 -17.57 9.56
CA THR A 242 13.61 -17.52 8.80
C THR A 242 13.35 -16.17 8.14
N ALA A 243 13.52 -15.07 8.89
CA ALA A 243 13.28 -13.71 8.39
C ALA A 243 14.28 -13.35 7.28
N VAL A 244 15.57 -13.66 7.48
CA VAL A 244 16.60 -13.37 6.48
C VAL A 244 16.42 -14.22 5.22
N TYR A 245 16.02 -15.50 5.37
CA TYR A 245 15.73 -16.35 4.22
C TYR A 245 14.59 -15.79 3.37
N GLN A 246 13.48 -15.37 4.00
CA GLN A 246 12.35 -14.81 3.29
C GLN A 246 12.76 -13.54 2.51
N LEU A 247 13.47 -12.63 3.18
CA LEU A 247 14.01 -11.44 2.52
C LEU A 247 14.92 -11.79 1.33
N LEU A 248 15.81 -12.77 1.47
CA LEU A 248 16.69 -13.19 0.37
C LEU A 248 15.90 -13.70 -0.84
N VAL A 249 14.82 -14.46 -0.60
CA VAL A 249 13.93 -14.92 -1.68
C VAL A 249 13.25 -13.73 -2.37
N ASP A 250 12.73 -12.79 -1.60
CA ASP A 250 12.01 -11.63 -2.13
C ASP A 250 12.95 -10.72 -2.94
N VAL A 251 14.13 -10.43 -2.42
CA VAL A 251 15.16 -9.63 -3.13
C VAL A 251 15.69 -10.38 -4.36
N GLN A 252 15.83 -11.71 -4.31
CA GLN A 252 16.22 -12.50 -5.49
C GLN A 252 15.15 -12.40 -6.59
N ASN A 253 13.87 -12.56 -6.23
CA ASN A 253 12.76 -12.44 -7.17
C ASN A 253 12.72 -11.04 -7.80
N LYS A 254 12.92 -9.99 -6.99
CA LYS A 254 13.01 -8.61 -7.47
C LYS A 254 14.22 -8.40 -8.40
N THR A 255 15.38 -8.95 -8.06
CA THR A 255 16.60 -8.87 -8.90
C THR A 255 16.38 -9.57 -10.24
N ASN A 256 15.70 -10.72 -10.26
CA ASN A 256 15.35 -11.43 -11.48
C ASN A 256 14.36 -10.63 -12.35
N ARG A 257 13.40 -9.92 -11.72
CA ARG A 257 12.49 -8.99 -12.41
C ARG A 257 13.27 -7.83 -13.04
N ALA A 258 14.19 -7.24 -12.29
CA ALA A 258 15.06 -6.17 -12.75
C ALA A 258 15.88 -6.58 -13.99
N GLU A 259 16.45 -7.78 -13.97
CA GLU A 259 17.16 -8.35 -15.11
C GLU A 259 16.28 -8.48 -16.36
N LYS A 260 15.09 -9.07 -16.21
CA LYS A 260 14.15 -9.26 -17.33
C LYS A 260 13.74 -7.94 -17.96
N LEU A 261 13.54 -6.89 -17.16
CA LEU A 261 13.18 -5.56 -17.66
C LEU A 261 14.34 -4.89 -18.38
N LEU A 262 15.57 -5.09 -17.91
CA LEU A 262 16.76 -4.51 -18.54
C LEU A 262 17.19 -5.26 -19.81
N ASP A 263 16.70 -6.47 -20.04
CA ASP A 263 17.07 -7.27 -21.20
C ASP A 263 16.72 -6.54 -22.52
N GLY A 264 17.65 -6.57 -23.46
CA GLY A 264 17.56 -5.81 -24.71
C GLY A 264 17.76 -4.28 -24.60
N LEU A 265 17.80 -3.69 -23.39
CA LEU A 265 17.98 -2.25 -23.20
C LEU A 265 19.47 -1.86 -23.05
N GLN A 266 19.81 -0.69 -23.60
CA GLN A 266 21.16 -0.11 -23.56
C GLN A 266 21.25 1.01 -22.50
N ILE A 267 21.17 0.63 -21.23
CA ILE A 267 21.21 1.56 -20.09
C ILE A 267 22.45 1.23 -19.22
N PRO A 268 23.61 1.86 -19.46
CA PRO A 268 24.89 1.45 -18.85
C PRO A 268 24.93 1.50 -17.32
N ASP A 269 24.33 2.53 -16.73
CA ASP A 269 24.22 2.71 -15.28
C ASP A 269 23.32 1.65 -14.64
N ALA A 270 22.18 1.31 -15.25
CA ALA A 270 21.33 0.21 -14.79
C ALA A 270 22.05 -1.15 -14.92
N ARG A 271 22.82 -1.37 -15.99
CA ARG A 271 23.58 -2.63 -16.14
C ARG A 271 24.62 -2.80 -15.06
N LYS A 272 25.36 -1.72 -14.73
CA LYS A 272 26.29 -1.72 -13.61
C LYS A 272 25.59 -2.05 -12.29
N LYS A 273 24.43 -1.45 -12.04
CA LYS A 273 23.64 -1.67 -10.82
C LYS A 273 23.10 -3.10 -10.72
N LEU A 274 22.70 -3.70 -11.84
CA LEU A 274 22.29 -5.11 -11.87
C LEU A 274 23.44 -6.05 -11.50
N ASP A 275 24.66 -5.77 -12.00
CA ASP A 275 25.84 -6.56 -11.67
C ASP A 275 26.21 -6.42 -10.17
N GLU A 276 26.08 -5.22 -9.60
CA GLU A 276 26.24 -4.97 -8.16
C GLU A 276 25.19 -5.76 -7.34
N ALA A 277 23.90 -5.69 -7.72
CA ALA A 277 22.83 -6.42 -7.07
C ALA A 277 23.08 -7.94 -7.05
N ARG A 278 23.46 -8.52 -8.19
CA ARG A 278 23.80 -9.96 -8.31
C ARG A 278 24.97 -10.35 -7.43
N LYS A 279 26.02 -9.53 -7.39
CA LYS A 279 27.18 -9.75 -6.53
C LYS A 279 26.76 -9.74 -5.05
N PHE A 280 25.97 -8.75 -4.64
CA PHE A 280 25.47 -8.68 -3.27
C PHE A 280 24.57 -9.88 -2.93
N MET A 281 23.68 -10.31 -3.82
CA MET A 281 22.86 -11.51 -3.61
C MET A 281 23.70 -12.78 -3.45
N THR A 282 24.72 -12.96 -4.27
CA THR A 282 25.64 -14.11 -4.17
C THR A 282 26.33 -14.13 -2.80
N LEU A 283 26.84 -12.98 -2.35
CA LEU A 283 27.47 -12.86 -1.04
C LEU A 283 26.47 -13.05 0.11
N ALA A 284 25.24 -12.54 -0.04
CA ALA A 284 24.21 -12.62 0.98
C ALA A 284 23.79 -14.08 1.24
N TRP A 285 23.57 -14.86 0.17
CA TRP A 285 23.30 -16.30 0.29
C TRP A 285 24.47 -17.08 0.90
N ALA A 286 25.71 -16.73 0.57
CA ALA A 286 26.89 -17.35 1.19
C ALA A 286 26.93 -17.07 2.70
N GLN A 287 26.75 -15.82 3.12
CA GLN A 287 26.71 -15.43 4.54
C GLN A 287 25.54 -16.08 5.28
N TYR A 288 24.39 -16.24 4.62
CA TYR A 288 23.25 -16.96 5.19
C TYR A 288 23.60 -18.42 5.50
N ASN A 289 24.22 -19.11 4.54
CA ASN A 289 24.63 -20.52 4.69
C ASN A 289 25.71 -20.71 5.76
N GLU A 290 26.54 -19.70 6.01
CA GLU A 290 27.52 -19.66 7.10
C GLU A 290 26.89 -19.36 8.47
N GLY A 291 25.61 -19.02 8.52
CA GLY A 291 24.91 -18.61 9.75
C GLY A 291 25.13 -17.14 10.14
N ASN A 292 25.80 -16.36 9.29
CA ASN A 292 26.07 -14.93 9.49
C ASN A 292 24.87 -14.08 9.05
N TYR A 293 23.71 -14.27 9.71
CA TYR A 293 22.44 -13.66 9.32
C TYR A 293 22.44 -12.13 9.29
N ALA A 294 23.22 -11.47 10.16
CA ALA A 294 23.35 -10.02 10.14
C ALA A 294 24.05 -9.51 8.87
N MET A 295 25.15 -10.15 8.46
CA MET A 295 25.84 -9.78 7.23
C MET A 295 25.01 -10.13 6.00
N ALA A 296 24.34 -11.29 6.00
CA ALA A 296 23.41 -11.68 4.96
C ALA A 296 22.29 -10.65 4.78
N TYR A 297 21.71 -10.17 5.89
CA TYR A 297 20.69 -9.13 5.89
C TYR A 297 21.19 -7.82 5.27
N GLU A 298 22.36 -7.33 5.71
CA GLU A 298 22.93 -6.08 5.17
C GLU A 298 23.20 -6.16 3.66
N LEU A 299 23.75 -7.29 3.19
CA LEU A 299 24.02 -7.52 1.78
C LEU A 299 22.73 -7.65 0.95
N ALA A 300 21.71 -8.32 1.48
CA ALA A 300 20.41 -8.41 0.84
C ALA A 300 19.77 -7.02 0.65
N MET A 301 19.84 -6.16 1.67
CA MET A 301 19.31 -4.80 1.57
C MET A 301 20.06 -3.96 0.53
N LYS A 302 21.39 -4.12 0.38
CA LYS A 302 22.15 -3.46 -0.70
C LYS A 302 21.69 -3.93 -2.08
N ALA A 303 21.53 -5.24 -2.26
CA ALA A 303 21.00 -5.80 -3.51
C ALA A 303 19.59 -5.28 -3.82
N ASN A 304 18.74 -5.14 -2.80
CA ASN A 304 17.37 -4.64 -2.94
C ASN A 304 17.34 -3.22 -3.52
N PHE A 305 18.14 -2.29 -2.98
CA PHE A 305 18.21 -0.92 -3.48
C PHE A 305 18.76 -0.83 -4.91
N ASP A 306 19.76 -1.64 -5.23
CA ASP A 306 20.30 -1.68 -6.59
C ASP A 306 19.27 -2.25 -7.58
N ALA A 307 18.50 -3.27 -7.19
CA ALA A 307 17.42 -3.82 -8.01
C ALA A 307 16.28 -2.81 -8.23
N ASP A 308 15.87 -2.06 -7.20
CA ASP A 308 14.89 -0.96 -7.34
C ASP A 308 15.38 0.07 -8.36
N PHE A 309 16.65 0.49 -8.32
CA PHE A 309 17.21 1.41 -9.30
C PHE A 309 17.11 0.87 -10.74
N VAL A 310 17.48 -0.40 -10.95
CA VAL A 310 17.44 -1.03 -12.27
C VAL A 310 16.01 -1.09 -12.80
N ILE A 311 15.04 -1.50 -11.97
CA ILE A 311 13.62 -1.55 -12.35
C ILE A 311 13.15 -0.16 -12.78
N SER A 312 13.37 0.85 -11.95
CA SER A 312 12.92 2.23 -12.23
C SER A 312 13.48 2.76 -13.55
N ARG A 313 14.80 2.62 -13.77
CA ARG A 313 15.43 3.08 -15.02
C ARG A 313 14.95 2.31 -16.24
N SER A 314 14.86 0.98 -16.14
CA SER A 314 14.44 0.12 -17.24
C SER A 314 12.98 0.37 -17.63
N TYR A 315 12.09 0.47 -16.64
CA TYR A 315 10.68 0.72 -16.87
C TYR A 315 10.42 2.10 -17.49
N SER A 316 11.14 3.13 -17.04
CA SER A 316 11.08 4.46 -17.65
C SER A 316 11.50 4.46 -19.12
N GLU A 317 12.54 3.71 -19.48
CA GLU A 317 13.00 3.58 -20.87
C GLU A 317 11.96 2.84 -21.73
N ILE A 318 11.44 1.72 -21.23
CA ILE A 318 10.38 0.93 -21.87
C ILE A 318 9.16 1.81 -22.15
N ASN A 319 8.71 2.60 -21.17
CA ASN A 319 7.58 3.50 -21.33
C ASN A 319 7.84 4.59 -22.38
N THR A 320 9.08 5.08 -22.49
CA THR A 320 9.47 6.04 -23.54
C THR A 320 9.37 5.39 -24.93
N ILE A 321 9.82 4.14 -25.08
CA ILE A 321 9.73 3.37 -26.33
C ILE A 321 8.25 3.15 -26.73
N TYR A 322 7.40 2.74 -25.77
CA TYR A 322 5.97 2.60 -26.01
C TYR A 322 5.35 3.93 -26.43
N GLN A 323 5.65 5.03 -25.73
CA GLN A 323 5.14 6.36 -26.07
C GLN A 323 5.54 6.83 -27.47
N GLY A 324 6.69 6.39 -27.97
CA GLY A 324 7.14 6.68 -29.33
C GLY A 324 6.43 5.91 -30.44
N SER A 325 5.58 4.91 -30.14
CA SER A 325 4.95 4.04 -31.13
C SER A 325 3.48 3.73 -30.81
N ALA A 326 2.58 4.39 -31.52
CA ALA A 326 1.13 4.18 -31.37
C ALA A 326 0.72 2.71 -31.53
N LYS A 327 1.36 1.98 -32.46
CA LYS A 327 1.11 0.54 -32.66
C LYS A 327 1.48 -0.27 -31.40
N LEU A 328 2.64 0.01 -30.79
CA LEU A 328 3.07 -0.68 -29.57
C LEU A 328 2.18 -0.32 -28.38
N GLN A 329 1.71 0.92 -28.28
CA GLN A 329 0.74 1.32 -27.25
C GLN A 329 -0.54 0.50 -27.36
N MET A 330 -1.10 0.40 -28.58
CA MET A 330 -2.31 -0.39 -28.84
C MET A 330 -2.09 -1.89 -28.60
N THR A 331 -0.92 -2.43 -28.97
CA THR A 331 -0.55 -3.82 -28.61
C THR A 331 -0.52 -4.01 -27.11
N GLY A 332 0.10 -3.06 -26.39
CA GLY A 332 0.13 -3.04 -24.93
C GLY A 332 -1.28 -3.04 -24.34
N GLU A 333 -2.13 -2.10 -24.73
CA GLU A 333 -3.50 -1.99 -24.22
C GLU A 333 -4.33 -3.27 -24.44
N ILE A 334 -4.23 -3.90 -25.62
CA ILE A 334 -4.91 -5.18 -25.89
C ILE A 334 -4.38 -6.28 -24.95
N LEU A 335 -3.06 -6.38 -24.78
CA LEU A 335 -2.44 -7.37 -23.89
C LEU A 335 -2.87 -7.16 -22.43
N GLN A 336 -2.95 -5.91 -21.98
CA GLN A 336 -3.42 -5.55 -20.64
C GLN A 336 -4.85 -6.06 -20.42
N LEU A 337 -5.77 -5.75 -21.34
CA LEU A 337 -7.16 -6.21 -21.29
C LEU A 337 -7.26 -7.74 -21.31
N GLU A 338 -6.42 -8.42 -22.11
CA GLU A 338 -6.35 -9.88 -22.14
C GLU A 338 -5.90 -10.48 -20.80
N ILE A 339 -4.89 -9.90 -20.16
CA ILE A 339 -4.43 -10.33 -18.82
C ILE A 339 -5.57 -10.15 -17.81
N MET A 340 -6.24 -8.99 -17.81
CA MET A 340 -7.36 -8.73 -16.91
C MET A 340 -8.48 -9.77 -17.10
N VAL A 341 -8.87 -10.03 -18.34
CA VAL A 341 -9.90 -11.03 -18.68
C VAL A 341 -9.51 -12.45 -18.24
N ASN A 342 -8.23 -12.80 -18.34
CA ASN A 342 -7.74 -14.10 -17.85
C ASN A 342 -7.80 -14.21 -16.31
N VAL A 343 -7.61 -13.11 -15.58
CA VAL A 343 -7.82 -13.07 -14.12
C VAL A 343 -9.30 -13.28 -13.79
N LEU A 344 -10.20 -12.58 -14.49
CA LEU A 344 -11.65 -12.75 -14.30
C LEU A 344 -12.08 -14.19 -14.58
N GLN A 345 -11.59 -14.81 -15.65
CA GLN A 345 -11.91 -16.21 -15.95
C GLN A 345 -11.48 -17.15 -14.80
N LYS A 346 -10.29 -16.96 -14.24
CA LYS A 346 -9.79 -17.75 -13.10
C LYS A 346 -10.64 -17.57 -11.84
N LYS A 347 -11.27 -16.40 -11.69
CA LYS A 347 -12.23 -16.11 -10.60
C LYS A 347 -13.65 -16.61 -10.87
N GLY A 348 -13.88 -17.28 -12.00
CA GLY A 348 -15.15 -17.93 -12.33
C GLY A 348 -16.14 -17.08 -13.11
N TYR A 349 -15.74 -15.90 -13.59
CA TYR A 349 -16.59 -15.10 -14.48
C TYR A 349 -16.65 -15.72 -15.89
N ASP A 350 -17.83 -15.69 -16.53
CA ASP A 350 -17.95 -16.03 -17.95
C ASP A 350 -17.46 -14.86 -18.80
N VAL A 351 -16.33 -15.06 -19.48
CA VAL A 351 -15.66 -14.05 -20.29
C VAL A 351 -15.65 -14.38 -21.78
N THR A 352 -16.50 -15.32 -22.21
CA THR A 352 -16.49 -15.87 -23.58
C THR A 352 -16.64 -14.77 -24.64
N GLU A 353 -17.59 -13.85 -24.44
CA GLU A 353 -17.80 -12.72 -25.36
C GLU A 353 -16.62 -11.75 -25.36
N ILE A 354 -16.08 -11.42 -24.17
CA ILE A 354 -14.96 -10.48 -24.04
C ILE A 354 -13.71 -11.02 -24.74
N LYS A 355 -13.43 -12.32 -24.62
CA LYS A 355 -12.33 -12.97 -25.34
C LYS A 355 -12.50 -12.88 -26.86
N ALA A 356 -13.72 -13.07 -27.37
CA ALA A 356 -14.00 -12.92 -28.80
C ALA A 356 -13.80 -11.47 -29.28
N LEU A 357 -14.13 -10.47 -28.46
CA LEU A 357 -13.86 -9.05 -28.76
C LEU A 357 -12.37 -8.74 -28.77
N ILE A 358 -11.59 -9.33 -27.85
CA ILE A 358 -10.12 -9.18 -27.82
C ILE A 358 -9.48 -9.74 -29.09
N GLU A 359 -9.91 -10.91 -29.56
CA GLU A 359 -9.40 -11.47 -30.82
C GLU A 359 -9.75 -10.58 -32.03
N GLN A 360 -10.95 -10.00 -32.06
CA GLN A 360 -11.30 -8.98 -33.07
C GLN A 360 -10.41 -7.74 -32.97
N ALA A 361 -10.08 -7.28 -31.76
CA ALA A 361 -9.19 -6.14 -31.55
C ALA A 361 -7.77 -6.43 -32.05
N LYS A 362 -7.24 -7.63 -31.78
CA LYS A 362 -5.95 -8.09 -32.34
C LYS A 362 -5.97 -8.12 -33.87
N GLU A 363 -7.05 -8.61 -34.47
CA GLU A 363 -7.20 -8.66 -35.93
C GLU A 363 -7.28 -7.25 -36.55
N ALA A 364 -8.07 -6.35 -35.96
CA ALA A 364 -8.17 -4.95 -36.38
C ALA A 364 -6.80 -4.25 -36.32
N LEU A 365 -6.05 -4.44 -35.22
CA LEU A 365 -4.69 -3.94 -35.07
C LEU A 365 -3.75 -4.46 -36.16
N ASN A 366 -3.82 -5.76 -36.49
CA ASN A 366 -3.00 -6.37 -37.52
C ASN A 366 -3.30 -5.84 -38.93
N LYS A 367 -4.58 -5.51 -39.20
CA LYS A 367 -5.02 -4.91 -40.47
C LYS A 367 -4.76 -3.40 -40.56
N GLY A 368 -4.38 -2.75 -39.45
CA GLY A 368 -4.24 -1.29 -39.36
C GLY A 368 -5.59 -0.56 -39.31
N ASP A 369 -6.67 -1.26 -38.93
CA ASP A 369 -8.00 -0.68 -38.74
C ASP A 369 -8.11 -0.03 -37.35
N TYR A 370 -7.38 1.07 -37.18
CA TYR A 370 -7.31 1.78 -35.90
C TYR A 370 -8.63 2.47 -35.51
N THR A 371 -9.45 2.83 -36.49
CA THR A 371 -10.74 3.48 -36.24
C THR A 371 -11.69 2.54 -35.53
N THR A 372 -11.88 1.32 -36.06
CA THR A 372 -12.70 0.29 -35.41
C THR A 372 -12.11 -0.12 -34.06
N LEU A 373 -10.78 -0.28 -33.99
CA LEU A 373 -10.11 -0.66 -32.74
C LEU A 373 -10.37 0.34 -31.60
N LEU A 374 -10.07 1.63 -31.84
CA LEU A 374 -10.08 2.65 -30.79
C LEU A 374 -11.48 3.14 -30.45
N ASN A 375 -12.37 3.23 -31.44
CA ASN A 375 -13.70 3.83 -31.22
C ASN A 375 -14.79 2.80 -30.93
N GLU A 376 -14.57 1.52 -31.24
CA GLU A 376 -15.61 0.49 -31.10
C GLU A 376 -15.14 -0.67 -30.19
N LEU A 377 -14.04 -1.34 -30.54
CA LEU A 377 -13.65 -2.59 -29.87
C LEU A 377 -13.10 -2.37 -28.46
N ILE A 378 -12.10 -1.50 -28.28
CA ILE A 378 -11.52 -1.23 -26.95
C ILE A 378 -12.58 -0.68 -25.97
N PRO A 379 -13.40 0.34 -26.33
CA PRO A 379 -14.46 0.82 -25.44
C PRO A 379 -15.48 -0.26 -25.09
N ARG A 380 -15.85 -1.12 -26.05
CA ARG A 380 -16.78 -2.23 -25.81
C ARG A 380 -16.18 -3.25 -24.85
N ILE A 381 -14.93 -3.67 -25.04
CA ILE A 381 -14.23 -4.60 -24.13
C ILE A 381 -14.24 -4.04 -22.69
N LYS A 382 -13.85 -2.78 -22.50
CA LYS A 382 -13.86 -2.13 -21.18
C LYS A 382 -15.26 -2.08 -20.57
N THR A 383 -16.27 -1.79 -21.39
CA THR A 383 -17.67 -1.76 -20.96
C THR A 383 -18.16 -3.14 -20.48
N GLU A 384 -17.87 -4.20 -21.24
CA GLU A 384 -18.24 -5.58 -20.86
C GLU A 384 -17.52 -6.01 -19.57
N ILE A 385 -16.23 -5.68 -19.42
CA ILE A 385 -15.48 -5.91 -18.18
C ILE A 385 -16.16 -5.20 -17.01
N ALA A 386 -16.47 -3.91 -17.14
CA ALA A 386 -17.09 -3.12 -16.07
C ALA A 386 -18.48 -3.65 -15.68
N GLN A 387 -19.30 -4.04 -16.66
CA GLN A 387 -20.61 -4.65 -16.39
C GLN A 387 -20.49 -5.96 -15.64
N LEU A 388 -19.53 -6.80 -16.02
CA LEU A 388 -19.31 -8.11 -15.43
C LEU A 388 -18.79 -8.03 -13.98
N THR A 389 -17.96 -7.02 -13.66
CA THR A 389 -17.32 -6.91 -12.34
C THR A 389 -17.97 -5.91 -11.40
N LEU A 390 -18.29 -4.70 -11.88
CA LEU A 390 -18.80 -3.61 -11.05
C LEU A 390 -20.32 -3.60 -10.96
N GLY A 391 -21.00 -4.34 -11.85
CA GLY A 391 -22.46 -4.37 -11.93
C GLY A 391 -23.10 -3.02 -12.31
N ARG A 392 -22.30 -2.07 -12.82
CA ARG A 392 -22.71 -0.73 -13.20
C ARG A 392 -21.98 -0.28 -14.48
N PRO A 393 -22.62 0.52 -15.35
CA PRO A 393 -21.95 1.09 -16.52
C PRO A 393 -20.87 2.10 -16.10
N ILE A 394 -19.85 2.25 -16.94
CA ILE A 394 -18.77 3.22 -16.73
C ILE A 394 -19.38 4.64 -16.69
N PRO A 395 -19.26 5.39 -15.58
CA PRO A 395 -19.74 6.77 -15.48
C PRO A 395 -19.00 7.67 -16.47
N ARG A 396 -19.66 8.73 -16.95
CA ARG A 396 -19.02 9.69 -17.87
C ARG A 396 -17.89 10.51 -17.23
N VAL A 397 -17.84 10.65 -15.90
CA VAL A 397 -16.72 11.27 -15.16
C VAL A 397 -16.65 10.74 -13.72
N PRO A 398 -15.58 10.03 -13.35
CA PRO A 398 -15.01 10.06 -12.00
C PRO A 398 -13.72 10.89 -12.04
N GLY A 399 -13.56 11.80 -11.08
CA GLY A 399 -12.32 12.56 -10.94
C GLY A 399 -11.34 11.83 -10.01
N GLY A 400 -10.10 11.64 -10.44
CA GLY A 400 -8.96 11.37 -9.58
C GLY A 400 -8.37 12.66 -9.01
N LYS A 401 -7.77 12.59 -7.83
CA LYS A 401 -6.93 13.68 -7.29
C LYS A 401 -5.60 13.10 -6.84
N ASP A 402 -4.51 13.71 -7.28
CA ASP A 402 -3.19 13.46 -6.70
C ASP A 402 -2.97 14.46 -5.56
N ARG A 403 -2.79 13.94 -4.34
CA ARG A 403 -2.44 14.76 -3.17
C ARG A 403 -1.02 14.42 -2.73
N GLY A 404 -0.07 15.00 -3.47
CA GLY A 404 1.38 15.00 -3.21
C GLY A 404 2.00 16.31 -3.75
N ARG A 405 3.27 16.59 -3.45
CA ARG A 405 3.96 17.75 -4.06
C ARG A 405 4.20 17.48 -5.56
N PRO A 406 4.13 18.49 -6.44
CA PRO A 406 4.72 18.41 -7.78
C PRO A 406 6.25 18.40 -7.74
#